data_AF-H6SQY9-F1
#
_entry.id   AF-H6SQY9-F1
#
_cell.length_a   1.000
_cell.length_b   1.000
_cell.length_c   1.000
_cell.angle_alpha   90.00
_cell.angle_beta   90.00
_cell.angle_gamma   90.00
#
_symmetry.space_group_name_H-M   'P 1'
#
loop_
_entity.id
_entity.type
_entity.pdbx_description
1 polymer ?
#
loop_
_entity_poly.entity_id
_entity_poly.type
_entity_poly.pdbx_seq_one_letter_code
_entity_poly.pdbx_strand_id
1 'polypeptide(L)'
;MGQAKTNLLEALSFLTPGRGLRGAALAEVGYRPTPHAPPSPTWGVAARLALGVRGAAEVGTGREVAAGERRLVRIDGRSAAGQAALGALMPVLWLTPDLDGLFRGAASDRRRFLDRLVNALDPEHAGRAAAYARAQRDRLRLLRQGGAVPAWLDALEDVMARQGVAVVAARAQLLDLLGETAAAGAGPFPGVRVDLVSEIAGWLAHEPALGWKSACAGPWPPAGAPMRRAGPRARALIAMTGRPATRPPGSRRATARQASKRPC
;
A
#
# COMPACT_ATOMS: atom_id res chain seq x y z
N MET A 1 -9.68 -28.75 -11.59
CA MET A 1 -9.27 -27.84 -12.69
C MET A 1 -8.99 -26.38 -12.24
N GLY A 2 -9.05 -26.03 -10.95
CA GLY A 2 -8.87 -24.63 -10.49
C GLY A 2 -7.44 -24.17 -10.15
N GLN A 3 -6.48 -25.08 -9.92
CA GLN A 3 -5.16 -24.70 -9.42
C GLN A 3 -4.23 -24.09 -10.49
N ALA A 4 -4.33 -24.53 -11.75
CA ALA A 4 -3.42 -24.08 -12.80
C ALA A 4 -3.55 -22.57 -13.13
N LYS A 5 -4.79 -22.06 -13.18
CA LYS A 5 -5.06 -20.63 -13.45
C LYS A 5 -4.52 -19.73 -12.34
N THR A 6 -4.77 -20.11 -11.09
CA THR A 6 -4.28 -19.34 -9.93
C THR A 6 -2.76 -19.41 -9.81
N ASN A 7 -2.13 -20.51 -10.20
CA ASN A 7 -0.67 -20.62 -10.20
C ASN A 7 -0.03 -19.75 -11.28
N LEU A 8 -0.66 -19.62 -12.45
CA LEU A 8 -0.20 -18.69 -13.48
C LEU A 8 -0.33 -17.23 -13.04
N LEU A 9 -1.47 -16.86 -12.44
CA LEU A 9 -1.65 -15.51 -11.87
C LEU A 9 -0.66 -15.24 -10.73
N GLU A 10 -0.37 -16.23 -9.90
CA GLU A 10 0.65 -16.12 -8.85
C GLU A 10 2.04 -15.90 -9.46
N ALA A 11 2.41 -16.65 -10.50
CA ALA A 11 3.69 -16.46 -11.21
C ALA A 11 3.80 -15.05 -11.80
N LEU A 12 2.76 -14.56 -12.47
CA LEU A 12 2.73 -13.19 -13.00
C LEU A 12 2.79 -12.13 -11.90
N SER A 13 2.21 -12.39 -10.73
CA SER A 13 2.28 -11.47 -9.59
C SER A 13 3.70 -11.28 -9.07
N PHE A 14 4.56 -12.30 -9.23
CA PHE A 14 5.99 -12.15 -8.98
C PHE A 14 6.70 -11.30 -10.02
N LEU A 15 6.08 -10.78 -11.08
CA LEU A 15 6.69 -9.73 -11.91
C LEU A 15 6.44 -8.32 -11.37
N THR A 16 5.76 -8.21 -10.22
CA THR A 16 5.48 -6.94 -9.53
C THR A 16 6.26 -6.86 -8.21
N PRO A 17 6.50 -5.65 -7.65
CA PRO A 17 7.05 -5.52 -6.30
C PRO A 17 6.12 -6.17 -5.25
N GLY A 18 6.65 -7.00 -4.36
CA GLY A 18 5.90 -7.64 -3.27
C GLY A 18 6.18 -9.13 -3.10
N ARG A 19 5.28 -9.83 -2.41
CA ARG A 19 5.38 -11.29 -2.13
C ARG A 19 4.42 -12.14 -2.98
N GLY A 20 3.91 -11.60 -4.08
CA GLY A 20 2.86 -12.23 -4.87
C GLY A 20 1.46 -12.08 -4.26
N LEU A 21 0.44 -12.65 -4.91
CA LEU A 21 -0.96 -12.52 -4.48
C LEU A 21 -1.23 -13.24 -3.18
N ARG A 22 -0.66 -14.43 -3.00
CA ARG A 22 -0.86 -15.25 -1.79
C ARG A 22 -0.02 -14.80 -0.61
N GLY A 23 1.01 -13.99 -0.84
CA GLY A 23 1.91 -13.50 0.20
C GLY A 23 2.74 -14.59 0.89
N ALA A 24 2.87 -15.77 0.27
CA ALA A 24 3.64 -16.91 0.77
C ALA A 24 5.12 -16.55 0.96
N ALA A 25 5.82 -17.32 1.81
CA ALA A 25 7.28 -17.18 1.87
C ALA A 25 7.89 -17.60 0.53
N LEU A 26 9.00 -16.97 0.11
CA LEU A 26 9.57 -17.24 -1.22
C LEU A 26 10.06 -18.70 -1.32
N ALA A 27 10.38 -19.33 -0.18
CA ALA A 27 10.65 -20.75 -0.08
C ALA A 27 9.48 -21.67 -0.44
N GLU A 28 8.26 -21.25 -0.15
CA GLU A 28 7.04 -22.05 -0.30
C GLU A 28 6.49 -22.02 -1.72
N VAL A 29 7.03 -21.14 -2.57
CA VAL A 29 6.66 -20.95 -3.98
C VAL A 29 7.28 -22.05 -4.88
N GLY A 30 8.37 -22.67 -4.42
CA GLY A 30 9.09 -23.71 -5.17
C GLY A 30 8.22 -24.92 -5.54
N TYR A 31 8.71 -25.71 -6.49
CA TYR A 31 7.99 -26.89 -6.95
C TYR A 31 7.82 -27.89 -5.80
N ARG A 32 6.55 -28.24 -5.52
CA ARG A 32 6.23 -29.22 -4.49
C ARG A 32 6.63 -30.62 -4.96
N PRO A 33 7.22 -31.44 -4.08
CA PRO A 33 7.63 -32.78 -4.44
C PRO A 33 6.43 -33.59 -4.93
N THR A 34 6.66 -34.38 -5.98
CA THR A 34 5.72 -35.38 -6.49
C THR A 34 6.43 -36.73 -6.49
N PRO A 35 5.71 -37.86 -6.55
CA PRO A 35 6.35 -39.19 -6.60
C PRO A 35 7.37 -39.35 -7.73
N HIS A 36 7.31 -38.49 -8.75
CA HIS A 36 8.15 -38.55 -9.96
C HIS A 36 9.11 -37.37 -10.11
N ALA A 37 9.16 -36.42 -9.16
CA ALA A 37 10.09 -35.30 -9.22
C ALA A 37 10.48 -34.81 -7.81
N PRO A 38 11.80 -34.68 -7.53
CA PRO A 38 12.30 -34.13 -6.27
C PRO A 38 11.89 -32.65 -6.11
N PRO A 39 11.87 -32.13 -4.87
CA PRO A 39 11.54 -30.72 -4.64
C PRO A 39 12.59 -29.82 -5.28
N SER A 40 12.14 -28.78 -6.00
CA SER A 40 13.02 -27.71 -6.49
C SER A 40 12.76 -26.45 -5.66
N PRO A 41 13.63 -26.12 -4.70
CA PRO A 41 13.53 -24.88 -3.91
C PRO A 41 13.88 -23.62 -4.70
N THR A 42 14.47 -23.77 -5.89
CA THR A 42 14.74 -22.70 -6.85
C THR A 42 13.54 -22.54 -7.78
N TRP A 43 13.17 -21.28 -8.06
CA TRP A 43 12.16 -20.94 -9.04
C TRP A 43 12.50 -19.62 -9.72
N GLY A 44 12.00 -19.45 -10.94
CA GLY A 44 12.13 -18.22 -11.71
C GLY A 44 10.92 -17.98 -12.58
N VAL A 45 10.58 -16.71 -12.76
CA VAL A 45 9.60 -16.23 -13.72
C VAL A 45 10.29 -15.20 -14.58
N ALA A 46 10.17 -15.36 -15.91
CA ALA A 46 10.69 -14.41 -16.88
C ALA A 46 9.57 -13.97 -17.83
N ALA A 47 9.62 -12.72 -18.25
CA ALA A 47 8.68 -12.17 -19.21
C ALA A 47 9.35 -11.10 -20.08
N ARG A 48 8.83 -10.94 -21.29
CA ARG A 48 9.15 -9.81 -22.17
C ARG A 48 7.97 -8.85 -22.14
N LEU A 49 8.23 -7.63 -21.72
CA LEU A 49 7.22 -6.58 -21.58
C LEU A 49 7.27 -5.66 -22.80
N ALA A 50 6.12 -5.37 -23.38
CA ALA A 50 5.96 -4.28 -24.34
C ALA A 50 5.55 -3.01 -23.58
N LEU A 51 6.38 -1.98 -23.61
CA LEU A 51 6.25 -0.74 -22.82
C LEU A 51 5.82 0.46 -23.67
N GLY A 52 5.16 0.20 -24.81
CA GLY A 52 4.72 1.23 -25.75
C GLY A 52 5.90 2.06 -26.26
N VAL A 53 5.84 3.38 -26.07
CA VAL A 53 6.88 4.33 -26.49
C VAL A 53 8.24 4.10 -25.83
N ARG A 54 8.28 3.38 -24.69
CA ARG A 54 9.53 3.03 -24.00
C ARG A 54 10.22 1.78 -24.58
N GLY A 55 9.66 1.17 -25.63
CA GLY A 55 10.20 -0.02 -26.27
C GLY A 55 9.78 -1.31 -25.57
N ALA A 56 10.72 -2.25 -25.43
CA ALA A 56 10.50 -3.52 -24.75
C ALA A 56 11.56 -3.74 -23.66
N ALA A 57 11.21 -4.50 -22.63
CA ALA A 57 12.13 -4.89 -21.56
C ALA A 57 12.02 -6.38 -21.28
N GLU A 58 13.14 -7.03 -20.99
CA GLU A 58 13.17 -8.41 -20.50
C GLU A 58 13.32 -8.41 -18.99
N VAL A 59 12.36 -9.00 -18.29
CA VAL A 59 12.34 -9.06 -16.83
C VAL A 59 12.42 -10.50 -16.38
N GLY A 60 13.25 -10.75 -15.37
CA GLY A 60 13.36 -12.02 -14.68
C GLY A 60 13.32 -11.82 -13.18
N THR A 61 12.64 -12.70 -12.46
CA THR A 61 12.62 -12.70 -11.00
C THR A 61 12.63 -14.14 -10.50
N GLY A 62 13.27 -14.36 -9.36
CA GLY A 62 13.32 -15.71 -8.82
C GLY A 62 13.96 -15.77 -7.45
N ARG A 63 14.16 -17.00 -7.01
CA ARG A 63 14.89 -17.34 -5.80
C ARG A 63 15.83 -18.49 -6.14
N GLU A 64 17.07 -18.36 -5.69
CA GLU A 64 18.05 -19.43 -5.68
C GLU A 64 18.30 -19.88 -4.23
N VAL A 65 18.62 -21.15 -4.00
CA VAL A 65 18.88 -21.69 -2.65
C VAL A 65 20.01 -20.93 -1.95
N ALA A 66 21.09 -20.65 -2.67
CA ALA A 66 22.25 -19.91 -2.15
C ALA A 66 21.91 -18.47 -1.72
N ALA A 67 20.83 -17.90 -2.26
CA ALA A 67 20.35 -16.57 -1.91
C ALA A 67 19.40 -16.55 -0.69
N GLY A 68 19.09 -17.71 -0.10
CA GLY A 68 18.20 -17.82 1.05
C GLY A 68 16.79 -17.28 0.75
N GLU A 69 16.30 -16.34 1.57
CA GLU A 69 15.01 -15.65 1.35
C GLU A 69 15.12 -14.39 0.49
N ARG A 70 16.29 -14.14 -0.13
CA ARG A 70 16.46 -12.97 -1.01
C ARG A 70 15.84 -13.25 -2.38
N ARG A 71 14.95 -12.36 -2.81
CA ARG A 71 14.43 -12.32 -4.17
C ARG A 71 15.47 -11.72 -5.12
N LEU A 72 15.81 -12.45 -6.18
CA LEU A 72 16.66 -12.00 -7.27
C LEU A 72 15.79 -11.39 -8.37
N VAL A 73 16.25 -10.30 -8.96
CA VAL A 73 15.57 -9.61 -10.07
C VAL A 73 16.60 -9.24 -11.12
N ARG A 74 16.29 -9.51 -12.38
CA ARG A 74 17.09 -9.12 -13.55
C ARG A 74 16.23 -8.33 -14.52
N ILE A 75 16.80 -7.28 -15.09
CA ILE A 75 16.18 -6.44 -16.11
C ILE A 75 17.20 -6.29 -17.24
N ASP A 76 16.84 -6.68 -18.45
CA ASP A 76 17.69 -6.69 -19.65
C ASP A 76 19.05 -7.35 -19.37
N GLY A 77 19.01 -8.55 -18.78
CA GLY A 77 20.18 -9.33 -18.41
C GLY A 77 20.95 -8.86 -17.16
N ARG A 78 20.71 -7.64 -16.66
CA ARG A 78 21.44 -7.06 -15.50
C ARG A 78 20.71 -7.27 -14.19
N SER A 79 21.44 -7.57 -13.13
CA SER A 79 20.88 -7.69 -11.78
C SER A 79 20.40 -6.34 -11.25
N ALA A 80 19.15 -6.28 -10.78
CA ALA A 80 18.59 -5.12 -10.12
C ALA A 80 18.87 -5.12 -8.62
N ALA A 81 18.94 -3.93 -8.00
CA ALA A 81 19.17 -3.78 -6.56
C ALA A 81 18.06 -4.41 -5.70
N GLY A 82 16.87 -4.58 -6.25
CA GLY A 82 15.77 -5.29 -5.61
C GLY A 82 14.47 -5.21 -6.39
N GLN A 83 13.42 -5.81 -5.82
CA GLN A 83 12.08 -5.90 -6.42
C GLN A 83 11.40 -4.55 -6.70
N ALA A 84 11.84 -3.46 -6.07
CA ALA A 84 11.29 -2.13 -6.32
C ALA A 84 11.48 -1.69 -7.79
N ALA A 85 12.56 -2.15 -8.45
CA ALA A 85 12.84 -1.84 -9.84
C ALA A 85 11.74 -2.33 -10.81
N LEU A 86 10.98 -3.37 -10.43
CA LEU A 86 9.87 -3.88 -11.22
C LEU A 86 8.69 -2.90 -11.28
N GLY A 87 8.50 -2.09 -10.22
CA GLY A 87 7.40 -1.13 -10.14
C GLY A 87 7.48 -0.05 -11.21
N ALA A 88 8.69 0.34 -11.61
CA ALA A 88 8.92 1.32 -12.67
C ALA A 88 8.69 0.78 -14.09
N LEU A 89 8.57 -0.54 -14.25
CA LEU A 89 8.34 -1.20 -15.53
C LEU A 89 6.88 -1.58 -15.72
N MET A 90 6.24 -2.10 -14.66
CA MET A 90 4.89 -2.64 -14.75
C MET A 90 4.06 -2.23 -13.52
N PRO A 91 3.38 -1.08 -13.58
CA PRO A 91 2.45 -0.68 -12.53
C PRO A 91 1.18 -1.54 -12.64
N VAL A 92 1.11 -2.61 -11.86
CA VAL A 92 -0.04 -3.53 -11.83
C VAL A 92 -0.74 -3.44 -10.49
N LEU A 93 -2.06 -3.30 -10.55
CA LEU A 93 -2.94 -3.44 -9.40
C LEU A 93 -3.71 -4.76 -9.52
N TRP A 94 -3.63 -5.57 -8.47
CA TRP A 94 -4.37 -6.83 -8.39
C TRP A 94 -5.66 -6.65 -7.59
N LEU A 95 -6.78 -7.04 -8.19
CA LEU A 95 -8.06 -7.17 -7.50
C LEU A 95 -8.26 -8.63 -7.08
N THR A 96 -8.22 -8.88 -5.78
CA THR A 96 -8.43 -10.22 -5.19
C THR A 96 -9.69 -10.23 -4.33
N PRO A 97 -10.36 -11.40 -4.17
CA PRO A 97 -11.51 -11.52 -3.28
C PRO A 97 -11.23 -11.08 -1.83
N ASP A 98 -9.99 -11.24 -1.36
CA ASP A 98 -9.58 -10.80 -0.03
C ASP A 98 -9.73 -9.29 0.20
N LEU A 99 -9.83 -8.49 -0.88
CA LEU A 99 -10.08 -7.04 -0.78
C LEU A 99 -11.46 -6.71 -0.22
N ASP A 100 -12.42 -7.65 -0.21
CA ASP A 100 -13.71 -7.46 0.46
C ASP A 100 -13.55 -7.21 1.98
N GLY A 101 -12.44 -7.70 2.55
CA GLY A 101 -12.07 -7.45 3.94
C GLY A 101 -11.66 -6.00 4.23
N LEU A 102 -11.32 -5.20 3.20
CA LEU A 102 -10.76 -3.85 3.35
C LEU A 102 -11.63 -2.90 4.20
N PHE A 103 -12.95 -3.01 4.02
CA PHE A 103 -13.93 -2.17 4.71
C PHE A 103 -14.18 -2.60 6.16
N ARG A 104 -14.00 -3.90 6.44
CA ARG A 104 -14.20 -4.50 7.77
C ARG A 104 -12.91 -4.58 8.59
N GLY A 105 -11.76 -4.50 7.92
CA GLY A 105 -10.43 -4.67 8.51
C GLY A 105 -9.89 -3.44 9.23
N ALA A 106 -8.65 -3.58 9.68
CA ALA A 106 -7.97 -2.55 10.44
C ALA A 106 -7.56 -1.36 9.54
N ALA A 107 -7.30 -0.21 10.15
CA ALA A 107 -6.82 0.97 9.41
C ALA A 107 -5.46 0.72 8.71
N SER A 108 -4.67 -0.25 9.15
CA SER A 108 -3.44 -0.69 8.49
C SER A 108 -3.70 -1.24 7.08
N ASP A 109 -4.81 -1.95 6.90
CA ASP A 109 -5.11 -2.65 5.66
C ASP A 109 -5.54 -1.65 4.59
N ARG A 110 -6.37 -0.67 4.99
CA ARG A 110 -6.73 0.49 4.16
C ARG A 110 -5.51 1.31 3.74
N ARG A 111 -4.58 1.59 4.65
CA ARG A 111 -3.34 2.28 4.31
C ARG A 111 -2.47 1.49 3.34
N ARG A 112 -2.32 0.18 3.56
CA ARG A 112 -1.55 -0.69 2.65
C ARG A 112 -2.19 -0.77 1.27
N PHE A 113 -3.51 -0.81 1.18
CA PHE A 113 -4.23 -0.74 -0.08
C PHE A 113 -3.99 0.60 -0.78
N LEU A 114 -4.15 1.72 -0.07
CA LEU A 114 -3.88 3.05 -0.63
C LEU A 114 -2.43 3.18 -1.10
N ASP A 115 -1.46 2.71 -0.31
CA ASP A 115 -0.04 2.73 -0.70
C ASP A 115 0.25 1.87 -1.94
N ARG A 116 -0.48 0.77 -2.15
CA ARG A 116 -0.38 -0.02 -3.38
C ARG A 116 -0.88 0.76 -4.60
N LEU A 117 -1.99 1.50 -4.45
CA LEU A 117 -2.49 2.37 -5.51
C LEU A 117 -1.49 3.49 -5.83
N VAL A 118 -0.94 4.16 -4.80
CA VAL A 118 0.04 5.22 -5.00
C VAL A 118 1.29 4.69 -5.71
N ASN A 119 1.79 3.51 -5.29
CA ASN A 119 2.97 2.89 -5.92
C ASN A 119 2.78 2.58 -7.42
N ALA A 120 1.55 2.40 -7.88
CA ALA A 120 1.26 2.18 -9.30
C ALA A 120 1.44 3.47 -10.13
N LEU A 121 1.33 4.64 -9.51
CA LEU A 121 1.55 5.93 -10.18
C LEU A 121 2.92 6.54 -9.86
N ASP A 122 3.43 6.28 -8.65
CA ASP A 122 4.66 6.85 -8.12
C ASP A 122 5.53 5.73 -7.53
N PRO A 123 6.49 5.19 -8.30
CA PRO A 123 7.38 4.12 -7.87
C PRO A 123 8.27 4.47 -6.66
N GLU A 124 8.52 5.76 -6.41
CA GLU A 124 9.36 6.24 -5.30
C GLU A 124 8.62 6.23 -3.96
N HIS A 125 7.27 6.14 -3.97
CA HIS A 125 6.45 6.12 -2.76
C HIS A 125 6.84 5.02 -1.77
N ALA A 126 7.11 3.80 -2.24
CA ALA A 126 7.56 2.69 -1.40
C ALA A 126 8.87 3.01 -0.66
N GLY A 127 9.81 3.65 -1.35
CA GLY A 127 11.09 4.07 -0.79
C GLY A 127 10.89 5.11 0.33
N ARG A 128 10.07 6.13 0.06
CA ARG A 128 9.75 7.18 1.04
C ARG A 128 9.05 6.62 2.28
N ALA A 129 8.07 5.73 2.10
CA ALA A 129 7.38 5.05 3.20
C ALA A 129 8.32 4.16 4.03
N ALA A 130 9.26 3.46 3.39
CA ALA A 130 10.25 2.62 4.06
C ALA A 130 11.27 3.48 4.85
N ALA A 131 11.74 4.59 4.27
CA ALA A 131 12.64 5.53 4.91
C ALA A 131 12.00 6.16 6.17
N TYR A 132 10.75 6.62 6.06
CA TYR A 132 9.97 7.09 7.21
C TYR A 132 9.88 6.03 8.31
N ALA A 133 9.48 4.81 7.96
CA ALA A 133 9.31 3.74 8.95
C ALA A 133 10.63 3.33 9.61
N ARG A 134 11.75 3.38 8.87
CA ARG A 134 13.09 3.13 9.40
C ARG A 134 13.48 4.21 10.41
N ALA A 135 13.39 5.48 10.03
CA ALA A 135 13.71 6.60 10.91
C ALA A 135 12.86 6.56 12.19
N GLN A 136 11.57 6.23 12.09
CA GLN A 136 10.70 6.04 13.25
C GLN A 136 11.18 4.91 14.19
N ARG A 137 11.57 3.74 13.64
CA ARG A 137 12.10 2.63 14.44
C ARG A 137 13.42 2.98 15.11
N ASP A 138 14.30 3.68 14.39
CA ASP A 138 15.61 4.09 14.88
C ASP A 138 15.45 5.14 15.99
N ARG A 139 14.53 6.10 15.84
CA ARG A 139 14.16 7.07 16.90
C ARG A 139 13.65 6.36 18.16
N LEU A 140 12.71 5.43 18.02
CA LEU A 140 12.18 4.66 19.15
C LEU A 140 13.24 3.76 19.82
N ARG A 141 14.25 3.31 19.07
CA ARG A 141 15.39 2.57 19.64
C ARG A 141 16.28 3.50 20.45
N LEU A 142 16.62 4.66 19.89
CA LEU A 142 17.48 5.64 20.52
C LEU A 142 16.86 6.18 21.82
N LEU A 143 15.56 6.48 21.81
CA LEU A 143 14.83 6.88 23.00
C LEU A 143 14.80 5.80 24.10
N ARG A 144 14.76 4.52 23.73
CA ARG A 144 14.78 3.41 24.70
C ARG A 144 16.15 3.15 25.31
N GLN A 145 17.23 3.48 24.60
CA GLN A 145 18.60 3.32 25.09
C GLN A 145 18.96 4.35 26.16
N GLY A 146 18.26 5.48 26.21
CA GLY A 146 18.59 6.60 27.10
C GLY A 146 19.85 7.35 26.64
N GLY A 147 20.05 8.57 27.13
CA GLY A 147 21.26 9.37 26.82
C GLY A 147 21.41 9.78 25.36
N ALA A 148 20.31 9.86 24.61
CA ALA A 148 20.31 10.26 23.20
C ALA A 148 20.83 11.69 23.05
N VAL A 149 21.85 11.88 22.19
CA VAL A 149 22.30 13.23 21.80
C VAL A 149 21.16 13.91 21.02
N PRO A 150 20.72 15.13 21.40
CA PRO A 150 19.62 15.83 20.75
C PRO A 150 19.76 15.90 19.22
N ALA A 151 20.95 16.22 18.73
CA ALA A 151 21.24 16.30 17.29
C ALA A 151 20.94 15.00 16.50
N TRP A 152 21.03 13.83 17.13
CA TRP A 152 20.69 12.56 16.49
C TRP A 152 19.17 12.37 16.39
N LEU A 153 18.43 12.81 17.41
CA LEU A 153 16.97 12.83 17.37
C LEU A 153 16.49 13.81 16.30
N ASP A 154 17.07 15.02 16.25
CA ASP A 154 16.73 16.05 15.27
C ASP A 154 16.94 15.54 13.83
N ALA A 155 18.06 14.89 13.55
CA ALA A 155 18.34 14.32 12.23
C ALA A 155 17.32 13.24 11.83
N LEU A 156 16.91 12.38 12.77
CA LEU A 156 15.89 11.35 12.52
C LEU A 156 14.50 11.97 12.32
N GLU A 157 14.16 12.97 13.11
CA GLU A 157 12.88 13.68 13.03
C GLU A 157 12.74 14.49 11.74
N ASP A 158 13.83 15.10 11.25
CA ASP A 158 13.88 15.77 9.96
C ASP A 158 13.67 14.79 8.79
N VAL A 159 14.30 13.60 8.84
CA VAL A 159 14.00 12.52 7.87
C VAL A 159 12.53 12.10 7.97
N MET A 160 12.01 11.90 9.17
CA MET A 160 10.60 11.54 9.37
C MET A 160 9.65 12.59 8.81
N ALA A 161 9.94 13.87 9.00
CA ALA A 161 9.09 14.95 8.53
C ALA A 161 9.13 15.07 6.99
N ARG A 162 10.33 15.08 6.39
CA ARG A 162 10.50 15.07 4.91
C ARG A 162 9.74 13.92 4.24
N GLN A 163 9.98 12.70 4.73
CA GLN A 163 9.40 11.50 4.13
C GLN A 163 7.91 11.38 4.44
N GLY A 164 7.49 11.78 5.65
CA GLY A 164 6.09 11.78 6.06
C GLY A 164 5.23 12.73 5.23
N VAL A 165 5.71 13.95 4.97
CA VAL A 165 5.03 14.93 4.11
C VAL A 165 4.90 14.39 2.69
N ALA A 166 5.98 13.88 2.12
CA ALA A 166 5.96 13.34 0.76
C ALA A 166 4.99 12.16 0.60
N VAL A 167 4.93 11.25 1.58
CA VAL A 167 3.98 10.12 1.61
C VAL A 167 2.53 10.60 1.69
N VAL A 168 2.23 11.62 2.50
CA VAL A 168 0.88 12.15 2.62
C VAL A 168 0.47 12.93 1.37
N ALA A 169 1.38 13.70 0.78
CA ALA A 169 1.14 14.44 -0.46
C ALA A 169 0.81 13.48 -1.63
N ALA A 170 1.60 12.42 -1.81
CA ALA A 170 1.35 11.43 -2.87
C ALA A 170 0.00 10.71 -2.69
N ARG A 171 -0.38 10.43 -1.43
CA ARG A 171 -1.71 9.87 -1.12
C ARG A 171 -2.84 10.85 -1.43
N ALA A 172 -2.69 12.13 -1.09
CA ALA A 172 -3.69 13.15 -1.37
C ALA A 172 -3.90 13.31 -2.89
N GLN A 173 -2.82 13.45 -3.65
CA GLN A 173 -2.87 13.57 -5.12
C GLN A 173 -3.59 12.39 -5.78
N LEU A 174 -3.34 11.16 -5.33
CA LEU A 174 -4.06 9.98 -5.82
C LEU A 174 -5.57 10.08 -5.52
N LEU A 175 -5.93 10.50 -4.30
CA LEU A 175 -7.34 10.60 -3.92
C LEU A 175 -8.06 11.70 -4.70
N ASP A 176 -7.39 12.80 -5.00
CA ASP A 176 -7.92 13.87 -5.85
C ASP A 176 -8.19 13.35 -7.26
N LEU A 177 -7.22 12.62 -7.85
CA LEU A 177 -7.37 12.01 -9.18
C LEU A 177 -8.53 11.01 -9.25
N LEU A 178 -8.71 10.21 -8.19
CA LEU A 178 -9.77 9.20 -8.12
C LEU A 178 -11.13 9.78 -7.71
N GLY A 179 -11.16 10.95 -7.06
CA GLY A 179 -12.30 11.44 -6.32
C GLY A 179 -13.57 11.57 -7.16
N GLU A 180 -13.48 12.20 -8.33
CA GLU A 180 -14.63 12.40 -9.21
C GLU A 180 -15.17 11.08 -9.76
N THR A 181 -14.28 10.21 -10.25
CA THR A 181 -14.65 8.91 -10.82
C THR A 181 -15.24 7.99 -9.75
N ALA A 182 -14.64 7.96 -8.55
CA ALA A 182 -15.14 7.18 -7.43
C ALA A 182 -16.49 7.69 -6.94
N ALA A 183 -16.69 9.02 -6.87
CA ALA A 183 -17.93 9.63 -6.41
C ALA A 183 -19.10 9.44 -7.40
N ALA A 184 -18.82 9.37 -8.70
CA ALA A 184 -19.82 9.10 -9.73
C ALA A 184 -20.46 7.70 -9.57
N GLY A 185 -19.68 6.73 -9.07
CA GLY A 185 -20.08 5.33 -9.03
C GLY A 185 -20.07 4.68 -10.42
N ALA A 186 -20.33 3.38 -10.49
CA ALA A 186 -20.31 2.63 -11.74
C ALA A 186 -21.44 1.60 -11.78
N GLY A 187 -22.49 1.88 -12.54
CA GLY A 187 -23.65 0.98 -12.68
C GLY A 187 -24.29 0.63 -11.33
N PRO A 188 -24.31 -0.65 -10.91
CA PRO A 188 -24.87 -1.05 -9.61
C PRO A 188 -24.00 -0.67 -8.41
N PHE A 189 -22.76 -0.23 -8.64
CA PHE A 189 -21.84 0.14 -7.57
C PHE A 189 -22.04 1.62 -7.17
N PRO A 190 -22.36 1.89 -5.88
CA PRO A 190 -22.57 3.25 -5.41
C PRO A 190 -21.28 4.07 -5.48
N GLY A 191 -21.44 5.39 -5.60
CA GLY A 191 -20.33 6.32 -5.46
C GLY A 191 -19.70 6.26 -4.07
N VAL A 192 -18.37 6.41 -4.03
CA VAL A 192 -17.57 6.38 -2.80
C VAL A 192 -16.77 7.66 -2.68
N ARG A 193 -16.72 8.22 -1.47
CA ARG A 193 -15.77 9.28 -1.10
C ARG A 193 -14.74 8.73 -0.12
N VAL A 194 -13.49 9.10 -0.34
CA VAL A 194 -12.37 8.68 0.50
C VAL A 194 -11.65 9.92 0.97
N ASP A 195 -11.62 10.11 2.29
CA ASP A 195 -10.98 11.25 2.92
C ASP A 195 -9.68 10.83 3.61
N LEU A 196 -8.63 11.62 3.41
CA LEU A 196 -7.35 11.46 4.09
C LEU A 196 -7.29 12.38 5.32
N VAL A 197 -7.58 11.83 6.50
CA VAL A 197 -7.56 12.62 7.73
C VAL A 197 -6.18 12.51 8.38
N SER A 198 -5.40 13.59 8.30
CA SER A 198 -4.18 13.80 9.08
C SER A 198 -3.88 15.28 9.23
N GLU A 199 -3.06 15.65 10.21
CA GLU A 199 -2.60 17.04 10.39
C GLU A 199 -1.85 17.53 9.14
N ILE A 200 -0.94 16.71 8.61
CA ILE A 200 -0.19 17.00 7.38
C ILE A 200 -1.15 17.17 6.19
N ALA A 201 -2.18 16.33 6.07
CA ALA A 201 -3.16 16.45 5.00
C ALA A 201 -3.96 17.75 5.10
N GLY A 202 -4.32 18.16 6.33
CA GLY A 202 -4.98 19.44 6.58
C GLY A 202 -4.10 20.63 6.19
N TRP A 203 -2.79 20.57 6.44
CA TRP A 203 -1.85 21.61 6.02
C TRP A 203 -1.69 21.65 4.50
N LEU A 204 -1.49 20.49 3.87
CA LEU A 204 -1.32 20.38 2.42
C LEU A 204 -2.54 20.84 1.61
N ALA A 205 -3.72 20.90 2.23
CA ALA A 205 -4.91 21.46 1.60
C ALA A 205 -4.84 22.99 1.40
N HIS A 206 -3.96 23.69 2.11
CA HIS A 206 -3.86 25.15 2.09
C HIS A 206 -2.47 25.66 1.67
N GLU A 207 -1.44 24.82 1.77
CA GLU A 207 -0.03 25.16 1.55
C GLU A 207 0.68 24.12 0.67
N PRO A 208 1.58 24.53 -0.25
CA PRO A 208 2.37 23.59 -1.04
C PRO A 208 3.29 22.71 -0.18
N ALA A 209 3.54 21.48 -0.59
CA ALA A 209 4.40 20.53 0.12
C ALA A 209 5.85 21.03 0.34
N LEU A 210 6.31 22.02 -0.44
CA LEU A 210 7.63 22.65 -0.27
C LEU A 210 7.72 23.52 1.00
N GLY A 211 6.60 24.02 1.52
CA GLY A 211 6.52 24.86 2.72
C GLY A 211 6.53 24.10 4.05
N TRP A 212 6.77 22.78 4.04
CA TRP A 212 6.59 21.94 5.23
C TRP A 212 7.54 22.28 6.40
N LYS A 213 8.74 22.82 6.11
CA LYS A 213 9.73 23.18 7.15
C LYS A 213 9.22 24.27 8.10
N SER A 214 8.49 25.25 7.57
CA SER A 214 7.87 26.33 8.37
C SER A 214 6.70 25.80 9.21
N ALA A 215 5.96 24.81 8.70
CA ALA A 215 4.83 24.21 9.42
C ALA A 215 5.28 23.24 10.54
N CYS A 216 6.40 22.53 10.34
CA CYS A 216 6.98 21.62 11.34
C CYS A 216 7.87 22.31 12.38
N ALA A 217 8.00 23.64 12.37
CA ALA A 217 8.88 24.39 13.27
C ALA A 217 8.44 24.40 14.76
N GLY A 218 7.31 23.78 15.10
CA GLY A 218 6.89 23.58 16.48
C GLY A 218 7.65 22.43 17.16
N PRO A 219 7.93 22.53 18.48
CA PRO A 219 8.62 21.46 19.20
C PRO A 219 7.81 20.15 19.18
N TRP A 220 8.48 19.05 18.84
CA TRP A 220 7.91 17.71 19.00
C TRP A 220 7.56 17.46 20.48
N PRO A 221 6.42 16.81 20.78
CA PRO A 221 6.04 16.57 22.17
C PRO A 221 7.09 15.72 22.90
N PRO A 222 7.36 16.00 24.19
CA PRO A 222 8.40 15.32 24.96
C PRO A 222 8.15 13.81 25.07
N ALA A 223 9.25 13.05 25.21
CA ALA A 223 9.24 11.60 25.30
C ALA A 223 8.36 11.13 26.47
N GLY A 224 7.22 10.49 26.17
CA GLY A 224 6.28 9.96 27.16
C GLY A 224 4.88 10.58 27.10
N ALA A 225 4.68 11.71 26.39
CA ALA A 225 3.33 12.19 26.12
C ALA A 225 2.59 11.18 25.22
N PRO A 226 1.33 10.81 25.52
CA PRO A 226 0.52 10.03 24.59
C PRO A 226 0.50 10.80 23.27
N MET A 227 0.96 10.16 22.20
CA MET A 227 1.10 10.75 20.87
C MET A 227 -0.28 11.20 20.36
N ARG A 228 -0.72 12.40 20.77
CA ARG A 228 -1.90 13.07 20.24
C ARG A 228 -1.52 13.55 18.84
N ARG A 229 -1.82 12.70 17.87
CA ARG A 229 -2.09 13.00 16.44
C ARG A 229 -1.00 13.61 15.55
N ALA A 230 0.16 14.03 16.05
CA ALA A 230 1.25 14.56 15.22
C ALA A 230 2.18 13.46 14.67
N GLY A 231 1.66 12.60 13.80
CA GLY A 231 2.49 11.74 12.95
C GLY A 231 1.73 11.41 11.67
N PRO A 232 2.40 10.98 10.58
CA PRO A 232 1.76 10.63 9.29
C PRO A 232 0.87 9.38 9.35
N ARG A 233 0.36 9.03 10.54
CA ARG A 233 -0.76 8.12 10.71
C ARG A 233 -2.02 8.82 10.19
N ALA A 234 -2.08 8.96 8.87
CA ALA A 234 -3.29 9.33 8.20
C ALA A 234 -4.33 8.23 8.43
N ARG A 235 -5.49 8.66 8.89
CA ARG A 235 -6.68 7.81 8.97
C ARG A 235 -7.38 7.98 7.63
N ALA A 236 -7.28 6.98 6.77
CA ALA A 236 -8.14 6.89 5.60
C ALA A 236 -9.56 6.55 6.11
N LEU A 237 -10.45 7.53 6.05
CA LEU A 237 -11.88 7.33 6.24
C LEU A 237 -12.47 7.07 4.86
N ILE A 238 -13.07 5.90 4.68
CA ILE A 238 -13.82 5.58 3.49
C ILE A 238 -15.29 5.74 3.88
N ALA A 239 -15.97 6.70 3.26
CA ALA A 239 -17.40 6.91 3.44
C ALA A 239 -18.11 6.52 2.13
N MET A 240 -19.00 5.53 2.21
CA MET A 240 -19.85 5.19 1.07
C MET A 240 -21.08 6.07 1.09
N THR A 241 -21.26 6.88 0.04
CA THR A 241 -22.48 7.65 -0.15
C THR A 241 -23.41 6.85 -1.03
N GLY A 242 -24.31 6.07 -0.42
CA GLY A 242 -25.37 5.41 -1.17
C GLY A 242 -26.35 6.45 -1.73
N ARG A 243 -26.36 6.68 -3.05
CA ARG A 243 -27.61 7.12 -3.70
C ARG A 243 -28.56 5.92 -3.67
N PRO A 244 -29.81 6.07 -3.20
CA PRO A 244 -30.77 4.98 -3.32
C PRO A 244 -30.86 4.59 -4.78
N ALA A 245 -30.67 3.29 -5.07
CA ALA A 245 -30.88 2.75 -6.40
C ALA A 245 -32.25 3.24 -6.89
N THR A 246 -32.27 3.90 -8.06
CA THR A 246 -33.51 4.25 -8.74
C THR A 246 -34.26 2.95 -9.00
N ARG A 247 -35.20 2.67 -8.11
CA ARG A 247 -36.04 1.49 -8.14
C ARG A 247 -36.94 1.61 -9.37
N PRO A 248 -37.01 0.61 -10.26
CA PRO A 248 -38.00 0.64 -11.33
C PRO A 248 -39.41 0.73 -10.71
N PRO A 249 -40.34 1.48 -11.32
CA PRO A 249 -41.66 1.71 -10.74
C PRO A 249 -42.42 0.38 -10.73
N GLY A 250 -42.67 -0.19 -9.55
CA GLY A 250 -43.54 -1.37 -9.48
C GLY A 250 -43.50 -2.31 -8.27
N SER A 251 -42.59 -2.21 -7.30
CA SER A 251 -42.61 -3.15 -6.15
C SER A 251 -43.15 -2.52 -4.86
N ARG A 252 -44.37 -2.94 -4.50
CA ARG A 252 -45.09 -2.60 -3.26
C ARG A 252 -44.24 -2.90 -2.02
N ARG A 253 -44.31 -2.00 -1.02
CA ARG A 253 -43.66 -2.16 0.29
C ARG A 253 -44.34 -3.28 1.10
N ALA A 254 -43.58 -4.24 1.60
CA ALA A 254 -43.93 -4.97 2.80
C ALA A 254 -43.28 -4.25 4.00
N THR A 255 -44.09 -3.60 4.82
CA THR A 255 -43.66 -3.00 6.09
C THR A 255 -43.63 -4.08 7.17
N ALA A 256 -42.43 -4.53 7.56
CA ALA A 256 -42.25 -5.22 8.83
C ALA A 256 -41.92 -4.19 9.91
N ARG A 257 -42.92 -3.86 10.74
CA ARG A 257 -42.72 -3.24 12.05
C ARG A 257 -42.07 -4.28 12.96
N GLN A 258 -40.95 -3.96 13.59
CA GLN A 258 -40.59 -4.59 14.86
C GLN A 258 -40.32 -3.51 15.90
N ALA A 259 -41.05 -3.66 16.99
CA ALA A 259 -41.20 -2.73 18.07
C ALA A 259 -40.03 -2.79 19.05
N SER A 260 -39.79 -1.62 19.65
CA SER A 260 -39.26 -1.38 21.00
C SER A 260 -39.17 -2.59 21.93
N LYS A 261 -38.01 -2.72 22.59
CA LYS A 261 -37.90 -2.90 24.05
C LYS A 261 -36.43 -2.72 24.51
N ARG A 262 -36.15 -1.62 25.20
CA ARG A 262 -35.25 -1.60 26.37
C ARG A 262 -36.11 -1.94 27.60
N PRO A 263 -35.56 -2.54 28.67
CA PRO A 263 -34.98 -1.72 29.75
C PRO A 263 -33.78 -2.35 30.50
N CYS A 264 -33.15 -1.48 31.32
CA CYS A 264 -32.02 -1.64 32.25
C CYS A 264 -30.62 -1.68 31.63
#